data_AF-A0A1A9DBU9-F1
#
_entry.id   AF-A0A1A9DBU9-F1
#
_cell.length_a   1.000
_cell.length_b   1.000
_cell.length_c   1.000
_cell.angle_alpha   90.00
_cell.angle_beta   90.00
_cell.angle_gamma   90.00
#
_symmetry.space_group_name_H-M   'P 1'
#
loop_
_entity.id
_entity.type
_entity.pdbx_description
1 polymer ?
#
loop_
_entity_poly.entity_id
_entity_poly.type
_entity_poly.pdbx_seq_one_letter_code
_entity_poly.pdbx_strand_id
1 'polypeptide(L)'
;MAGSSHGHTPAAWTGVIISFIGFCVAGVFMVAANPVGFWAGLGVVFLGGIVGFAMKTAGLGMPKESDEMAGARSRAGEAQVRT
;
A
#
# COMPACT_ATOMS: atom_id res chain seq x y z
N MET A 1 -16.37 11.54 12.95
CA MET A 1 -16.77 10.29 12.30
C MET A 1 -15.62 9.76 11.45
N ALA A 2 -14.74 8.93 12.02
CA ALA A 2 -13.63 8.29 11.29
C ALA A 2 -14.03 6.84 10.96
N GLY A 3 -14.99 6.69 10.06
CA GLY A 3 -15.39 5.39 9.51
C GLY A 3 -14.48 4.97 8.36
N SER A 4 -13.17 5.05 8.55
CA SER A 4 -12.21 4.82 7.48
C SER A 4 -11.29 3.66 7.84
N SER A 5 -11.61 2.47 7.34
CA SER A 5 -10.68 1.33 7.31
C SER A 5 -9.51 1.70 6.39
N HIS A 6 -8.53 2.43 6.91
CA HIS A 6 -7.34 2.88 6.20
C HIS A 6 -6.28 1.78 6.30
N GLY A 7 -5.99 1.07 5.21
CA GLY A 7 -4.68 0.43 4.98
C GLY A 7 -4.01 -0.37 6.12
N HIS A 8 -4.72 -0.83 7.15
CA HIS A 8 -4.14 -1.49 8.32
C HIS A 8 -3.78 -2.96 8.09
N THR A 9 -3.86 -3.42 6.84
CA THR A 9 -3.51 -4.79 6.51
C THR A 9 -2.01 -5.01 6.64
N PRO A 10 -1.56 -6.16 7.19
CA PRO A 10 -0.14 -6.48 7.29
C PRO A 10 0.60 -6.36 5.95
N ALA A 11 -0.03 -6.78 4.84
CA ALA A 11 0.58 -6.68 3.50
C ALA A 11 0.93 -5.24 3.10
N ALA A 12 0.06 -4.27 3.42
CA ALA A 12 0.30 -2.87 3.10
C ALA A 12 1.44 -2.29 3.93
N TRP A 13 1.42 -2.50 5.25
CA TRP A 13 2.46 -1.97 6.15
C TRP A 13 3.84 -2.59 5.91
N THR A 14 3.91 -3.90 5.63
CA THR A 14 5.18 -4.56 5.32
C THR A 14 5.81 -3.99 4.05
N GLY A 15 5.04 -3.87 2.97
CA GLY A 15 5.54 -3.31 1.72
C GLY A 15 6.00 -1.85 1.87
N VAL A 16 5.25 -1.05 2.63
CA VAL A 16 5.60 0.36 2.91
C VAL A 16 6.88 0.47 3.73
N ILE A 17 7.04 -0.30 4.81
CA ILE A 17 8.24 -0.24 5.67
C ILE A 17 9.49 -0.60 4.86
N ILE A 18 9.45 -1.68 4.08
CA ILE A 18 10.60 -2.09 3.25
C ILE A 18 10.93 -1.00 2.22
N SER A 19 9.91 -0.46 1.55
CA SER A 19 10.10 0.60 0.56
C SER A 19 10.64 1.89 1.17
N PHE A 20 10.20 2.23 2.38
CA PHE A 20 10.66 3.41 3.11
C PHE A 20 12.13 3.28 3.50
N ILE A 21 12.56 2.11 3.97
CA ILE A 21 13.98 1.83 4.26
C ILE A 21 14.82 1.96 3.00
N GLY A 22 14.39 1.36 1.89
CA GLY A 22 15.07 1.47 0.59
C GLY A 22 15.20 2.92 0.11
N PHE A 23 14.14 3.71 0.27
CA PHE A 23 14.14 5.15 -0.05
C PHE A 23 15.15 5.93 0.80
N CYS A 24 15.19 5.70 2.12
CA CYS A 24 16.16 6.34 3.00
C CYS A 24 17.60 5.98 2.61
N VAL A 25 17.87 4.70 2.31
CA VAL A 25 19.19 4.23 1.86
C VAL A 25 19.58 4.89 0.54
N ALA A 26 18.67 4.93 -0.43
CA ALA A 26 18.91 5.61 -1.71
C ALA A 26 19.19 7.10 -1.51
N GLY A 27 18.48 7.78 -0.61
CA GLY A 27 18.72 9.19 -0.25
C GLY A 27 20.12 9.43 0.31
N VAL A 28 20.58 8.57 1.23
CA VAL A 28 21.94 8.66 1.80
C VAL A 28 23.01 8.53 0.72
N PHE A 29 22.87 7.54 -0.18
CA PHE A 29 23.85 7.32 -1.25
C PHE A 29 23.78 8.33 -2.39
N MET A 30 22.62 8.94 -2.61
CA MET A 30 22.46 10.07 -3.52
C MET A 30 23.31 11.25 -3.05
N VAL A 31 23.22 11.61 -1.76
CA VAL A 31 24.02 12.69 -1.16
C VAL A 31 25.51 12.36 -1.16
N ALA A 32 25.87 11.09 -0.95
CA ALA A 32 27.25 10.61 -0.99
C ALA A 32 27.83 10.48 -2.42
N ALA A 33 27.09 10.87 -3.46
CA ALA A 33 27.48 10.71 -4.87
C ALA A 33 27.95 9.28 -5.22
N ASN A 34 27.30 8.26 -4.64
CA ASN A 34 27.61 6.85 -4.85
C ASN A 34 26.49 6.18 -5.66
N PRO A 35 26.66 6.01 -6.98
CA PRO A 35 25.63 5.43 -7.84
C PRO A 35 25.28 3.99 -7.49
N VAL A 36 26.28 3.19 -7.08
CA VAL A 36 26.08 1.77 -6.76
C VAL A 36 25.18 1.63 -5.53
N GLY A 37 25.46 2.40 -4.48
CA GLY A 37 24.63 2.42 -3.27
C GLY A 37 23.22 2.95 -3.53
N PHE A 38 23.07 3.93 -4.41
CA PHE A 38 21.76 4.45 -4.82
C PHE A 38 20.91 3.36 -5.49
N TRP A 39 21.47 2.64 -6.47
CA TRP A 39 20.76 1.55 -7.15
C TRP A 39 20.47 0.37 -6.23
N ALA A 40 21.34 0.09 -5.26
CA ALA A 40 21.06 -0.90 -4.21
C ALA A 40 19.84 -0.48 -3.38
N GLY A 41 19.75 0.79 -2.97
CA GLY A 41 18.59 1.36 -2.28
C GLY A 41 17.30 1.24 -3.09
N LEU A 42 17.35 1.55 -4.40
CA LEU A 42 16.21 1.33 -5.29
C LEU A 42 15.82 -0.15 -5.41
N GLY A 43 16.79 -1.06 -5.44
CA GLY A 43 16.53 -2.51 -5.40
C GLY A 43 15.70 -2.92 -4.19
N VAL A 44 15.96 -2.34 -3.01
CA VAL A 44 15.18 -2.57 -1.79
C VAL A 44 13.75 -2.02 -1.92
N VAL A 45 13.56 -0.87 -2.58
CA VAL A 45 12.22 -0.34 -2.87
C VAL A 45 11.41 -1.30 -3.72
N PHE A 46 12.01 -1.83 -4.80
CA PHE A 46 11.35 -2.83 -5.63
C PHE A 46 11.02 -4.12 -4.84
N LEU A 47 11.92 -4.55 -3.95
CA LEU A 47 11.67 -5.69 -3.07
C LEU A 47 10.45 -5.45 -2.16
N GLY A 48 10.26 -4.23 -1.65
CA GLY A 48 9.07 -3.86 -0.88
C GLY A 48 7.77 -4.05 -1.66
N GLY A 49 7.76 -3.66 -2.95
CA GLY A 49 6.64 -3.90 -3.85
C GLY A 49 6.38 -5.39 -4.10
N ILE A 50 7.43 -6.18 -4.34
CA ILE A 50 7.33 -7.63 -4.56
C ILE A 50 6.78 -8.33 -3.32
N VAL A 51 7.28 -8.00 -2.13
CA VAL A 51 6.81 -8.58 -0.86
C VAL A 51 5.35 -8.21 -0.59
N GLY A 52 4.99 -6.93 -0.76
CA GLY A 52 3.60 -6.48 -0.58
C GLY A 52 2.64 -7.19 -1.54
N PHE A 53 3.05 -7.39 -2.80
CA PHE A 53 2.27 -8.14 -3.78
C PHE A 53 2.13 -9.62 -3.39
N ALA A 54 3.22 -10.29 -2.99
CA ALA A 54 3.19 -11.67 -2.54
C ALA A 54 2.27 -11.87 -1.33
N MET A 55 2.31 -10.96 -0.36
CA MET A 55 1.43 -10.99 0.81
C MET A 55 -0.04 -10.73 0.44
N LYS A 56 -0.30 -9.84 -0.51
CA LYS A 56 -1.66 -9.62 -1.05
C LYS A 56 -2.19 -10.89 -1.71
N THR A 57 -1.37 -11.59 -2.49
CA THR A 57 -1.76 -12.88 -3.11
C THR A 57 -1.95 -14.00 -2.09
N ALA A 58 -1.25 -13.93 -0.95
CA ALA A 58 -1.43 -14.86 0.17
C ALA A 58 -2.65 -14.54 1.06
N GLY A 59 -3.50 -13.57 0.69
CA GLY A 59 -4.71 -13.22 1.43
C GLY A 59 -4.50 -12.29 2.64
N LEU A 60 -3.28 -11.77 2.84
CA LEU A 60 -2.95 -10.82 3.91
C LEU A 60 -3.23 -9.35 3.54
N GLY A 61 -3.76 -9.12 2.33
CA GLY A 61 -4.17 -7.81 1.83
C GLY A 61 -5.62 -7.48 2.15
N MET A 62 -6.10 -6.31 1.70
CA MET A 62 -7.48 -5.87 1.96
C MET A 62 -8.49 -6.80 1.26
N PRO A 63 -9.47 -7.35 1.99
CA PRO A 63 -10.62 -8.03 1.38
C PRO A 63 -11.28 -7.16 0.30
N LYS A 64 -11.66 -7.76 -0.83
CA LYS A 64 -12.44 -7.05 -1.85
C LYS A 64 -13.86 -6.82 -1.30
N GLU A 65 -14.39 -5.61 -1.44
CA GLU A 65 -15.80 -5.32 -1.13
C GLU A 65 -16.69 -6.23 -1.98
N SER A 66 -17.71 -6.84 -1.36
CA SER A 66 -18.65 -7.70 -2.09
C SER A 66 -19.59 -6.87 -2.94
N ASP A 67 -20.05 -7.43 -4.07
CA ASP A 67 -20.97 -6.75 -4.99
C ASP A 67 -22.28 -6.34 -4.30
N GLU A 68 -22.71 -7.11 -3.29
CA GLU A 68 -23.88 -6.81 -2.47
C GLU A 68 -23.67 -5.55 -1.61
N MET A 69 -22.50 -5.42 -0.98
CA MET A 69 -22.15 -4.24 -0.17
C MET A 69 -22.01 -2.99 -1.05
N ALA A 70 -21.42 -3.15 -2.23
CA ALA A 70 -21.34 -2.07 -3.22
C ALA A 70 -22.74 -1.62 -3.69
N GLY A 71 -23.64 -2.58 -3.96
CA GLY A 71 -25.04 -2.30 -4.33
C GLY A 71 -25.84 -1.66 -3.20
N ALA A 72 -25.64 -2.08 -1.96
CA ALA A 72 -26.26 -1.47 -0.78
C ALA A 72 -25.80 -0.01 -0.59
N ARG A 73 -24.50 0.26 -0.79
CA ARG A 73 -23.94 1.62 -0.74
C ARG A 73 -24.52 2.54 -1.83
N SER A 74 -24.67 2.03 -3.06
CA SER A 74 -25.29 2.79 -4.16
C SER A 74 -26.74 3.18 -3.83
N ARG A 75 -27.55 2.21 -3.39
CA ARG A 75 -28.96 2.45 -3.00
C ARG A 75 -29.10 3.40 -1.81
N ALA A 76 -28.21 3.29 -0.82
CA ALA A 76 -28.17 4.22 0.30
C ALA A 76 -27.81 5.65 -0.16
N GLY A 77 -26.89 5.78 -1.12
CA GLY A 77 -26.55 7.06 -1.75
C GLY A 77 -27.73 7.67 -2.50
N GLU A 78 -28.43 6.87 -3.30
CA GLU A 78 -29.65 7.30 -4.02
C GLU A 78 -30.76 7.73 -3.07
N ALA A 79 -30.95 7.00 -1.96
CA ALA A 79 -31.92 7.36 -0.93
C ALA A 79 -31.56 8.69 -0.23
N GLN A 80 -30.27 8.95 -0.01
CA GLN A 80 -29.78 10.17 0.64
C GLN A 80 -29.83 11.40 -0.28
N VAL A 81 -29.76 11.22 -1.60
CA VAL A 81 -29.93 12.31 -2.58
C VAL A 81 -31.41 12.63 -2.81
N ARG A 82 -32.31 11.68 -2.53
CA ARG A 82 -33.76 11.83 -2.71
C ARG A 82 -34.48 12.47 -1.51
N THR A 83 -33.79 12.71 -0.41
CA THR A 83 -34.28 13.45 0.78
C THR A 83 -33.79 14.89 0.76
#